data_AF-A0A5E4I2K1-F1
#
_entry.id   AF-A0A5E4I2K1-F1
#
_cell.length_a   1.000
_cell.length_b   1.000
_cell.length_c   1.000
_cell.angle_alpha   90.00
_cell.angle_beta   90.00
_cell.angle_gamma   90.00
#
_symmetry.space_group_name_H-M   'P 1'
#
loop_
_entity.id
_entity.type
_entity.pdbx_description
1 polymer ?
#
loop_
_entity_poly.entity_id
_entity_poly.type
_entity_poly.pdbx_seq_one_letter_code
_entity_poly.pdbx_strand_id
1 'polypeptide(L)'
;MESTTVLDMPKIALYTISAEEYTRRLVDILKRAGKGKKVIYLTTTKPYSQISGMLHEAGIKQDNIFFIDCVSRSMGEKSLNAQNCVFLENPRNLTAISIAINESVKKLPGKKLLVMDSLSTLMLYNDHVTMGRFSNFVINRMRALDVDTVLSAFEADANSDVLKQIAGFVDEVKKK
;
A
#
# COMPACT_ATOMS: atom_id res chain seq x y z
N MET A 1 -6.41 36.41 -18.27
CA MET A 1 -6.96 35.59 -17.17
C MET A 1 -6.23 34.26 -17.22
N GLU A 2 -5.18 34.13 -16.39
CA GLU A 2 -4.49 32.85 -16.22
C GLU A 2 -5.47 31.88 -15.56
N SER A 3 -5.88 30.87 -16.33
CA SER A 3 -6.48 29.66 -15.80
C SER A 3 -5.43 29.00 -14.93
N THR A 4 -5.47 29.24 -13.62
CA THR A 4 -4.72 28.46 -12.64
C THR A 4 -5.21 27.02 -12.77
N THR A 5 -4.46 26.21 -13.53
CA THR A 5 -4.64 24.76 -13.56
C THR A 5 -4.43 24.31 -12.13
N VAL A 6 -5.51 24.01 -11.42
CA VAL A 6 -5.42 23.33 -10.13
C VAL A 6 -4.68 22.04 -10.43
N LEU A 7 -3.42 21.95 -9.99
CA LEU A 7 -2.68 20.69 -10.06
C LEU A 7 -3.51 19.68 -9.27
N ASP A 8 -3.96 18.61 -9.94
CA ASP A 8 -4.62 17.47 -9.31
C ASP A 8 -3.59 16.86 -8.36
N MET A 9 -3.56 17.32 -7.10
CA MET A 9 -2.61 16.84 -6.10
C MET A 9 -2.92 15.36 -5.82
N PRO A 10 -1.89 14.50 -5.72
CA PRO A 10 -2.12 13.09 -5.47
C PRO A 10 -2.81 12.92 -4.12
N LYS A 11 -3.84 12.07 -4.11
CA LYS A 11 -4.65 11.81 -2.94
C LYS A 11 -4.04 10.68 -2.11
N ILE A 12 -3.71 11.00 -0.88
CA ILE A 12 -3.16 10.08 0.12
C ILE A 12 -4.19 9.87 1.22
N ALA A 13 -4.65 8.64 1.40
CA ALA A 13 -5.68 8.30 2.36
C ALA A 13 -5.26 7.16 3.29
N LEU A 14 -5.54 7.31 4.58
CA LEU A 14 -5.43 6.25 5.59
C LEU A 14 -6.81 5.61 5.80
N TYR A 15 -6.91 4.29 5.65
CA TYR A 15 -8.08 3.50 5.96
C TYR A 15 -7.83 2.68 7.21
N THR A 16 -8.64 2.89 8.26
CA THR A 16 -8.71 1.94 9.37
C THR A 16 -9.80 0.92 9.06
N ILE A 17 -9.45 -0.36 9.07
CA ILE A 17 -10.28 -1.47 8.59
C ILE A 17 -10.45 -2.50 9.70
N SER A 18 -11.69 -2.93 9.96
CA SER A 18 -11.92 -4.04 10.90
C SER A 18 -11.40 -5.37 10.33
N ALA A 19 -11.04 -6.32 11.18
CA ALA A 19 -10.52 -7.62 10.73
C ALA A 19 -11.58 -8.39 9.90
N GLU A 20 -12.86 -8.27 10.27
CA GLU A 20 -13.99 -8.92 9.63
C GLU A 20 -14.24 -8.38 8.22
N GLU A 21 -13.97 -7.09 8.01
CA GLU A 21 -14.23 -6.43 6.74
C GLU A 21 -12.99 -6.33 5.83
N TYR A 22 -11.82 -6.74 6.31
CA TYR A 22 -10.52 -6.64 5.64
C TYR A 22 -10.57 -6.95 4.13
N THR A 23 -11.00 -8.16 3.77
CA THR A 23 -11.06 -8.61 2.37
C THR A 23 -11.99 -7.72 1.54
N ARG A 24 -13.21 -7.49 2.04
CA ARG A 24 -14.23 -6.69 1.35
C ARG A 24 -13.74 -5.27 1.11
N ARG A 25 -13.11 -4.65 2.12
CA ARG A 25 -12.63 -3.27 2.04
C ARG A 25 -11.47 -3.11 1.09
N LEU A 26 -10.51 -4.03 1.07
CA LEU A 26 -9.40 -4.00 0.11
C LEU A 26 -9.89 -4.10 -1.33
N VAL A 27 -10.84 -5.01 -1.59
CA VAL A 27 -11.49 -5.14 -2.91
C VAL A 27 -12.20 -3.85 -3.31
N ASP A 28 -12.97 -3.25 -2.41
CA ASP A 28 -13.66 -1.97 -2.64
C ASP A 28 -12.70 -0.82 -2.94
N ILE A 29 -11.60 -0.74 -2.17
CA ILE A 29 -10.55 0.25 -2.37
C ILE A 29 -9.95 0.10 -3.77
N LEU A 30 -9.58 -1.13 -4.18
CA LEU A 30 -8.98 -1.37 -5.49
C LEU A 30 -9.95 -1.07 -6.63
N LYS A 31 -11.22 -1.47 -6.51
CA LYS A 31 -12.25 -1.19 -7.52
C LYS A 31 -12.47 0.31 -7.74
N ARG A 32 -12.34 1.12 -6.69
CA ARG A 32 -12.59 2.57 -6.74
C ARG A 32 -11.32 3.36 -7.05
N ALA A 33 -10.31 3.24 -6.20
CA ALA A 33 -9.09 4.03 -6.28
C ALA A 33 -8.15 3.57 -7.40
N GLY A 34 -8.18 2.28 -7.75
CA GLY A 34 -7.32 1.69 -8.79
C GLY A 34 -7.86 1.86 -10.22
N LYS A 35 -9.10 2.32 -10.39
CA LYS A 35 -9.71 2.49 -11.72
C LYS A 35 -8.88 3.47 -12.56
N GLY A 36 -8.42 3.00 -13.73
CA GLY A 36 -7.62 3.80 -14.67
C GLY A 36 -6.17 4.02 -14.23
N LYS A 37 -5.67 3.29 -13.23
CA LYS A 37 -4.31 3.44 -12.70
C LYS A 37 -3.55 2.12 -12.72
N LYS A 38 -2.23 2.21 -12.75
CA LYS A 38 -1.34 1.09 -12.43
C LYS A 38 -1.21 1.00 -10.91
N VAL A 39 -1.55 -0.15 -10.33
CA VAL A 39 -1.54 -0.37 -8.89
C VAL A 39 -0.22 -1.01 -8.49
N ILE A 40 0.44 -0.44 -7.49
CA ILE A 40 1.56 -1.04 -6.77
C ILE A 40 0.99 -1.52 -5.44
N TYR A 41 0.86 -2.83 -5.25
CA TYR A 41 0.29 -3.43 -4.06
C TYR A 41 1.41 -3.99 -3.18
N LEU A 42 1.73 -3.29 -2.09
CA LEU A 42 2.60 -3.79 -1.04
C LEU A 42 1.77 -4.65 -0.08
N THR A 43 2.05 -5.95 -0.05
CA THR A 43 1.48 -6.85 0.96
C THR A 43 2.51 -7.19 2.04
N THR A 44 2.11 -6.96 3.28
CA THR A 44 2.80 -7.33 4.51
C THR A 44 1.91 -8.18 5.40
N THR A 45 0.62 -8.29 5.09
CA THR A 45 -0.38 -9.03 5.89
C THR A 45 -0.53 -10.49 5.44
N LYS A 46 -0.64 -10.74 4.12
CA LYS A 46 -0.84 -12.08 3.54
C LYS A 46 0.10 -12.34 2.37
N PRO A 47 0.47 -13.60 2.08
CA PRO A 47 1.20 -13.97 0.87
C PRO A 47 0.51 -13.48 -0.41
N TYR A 48 1.32 -13.21 -1.42
CA TYR A 48 0.92 -12.84 -2.77
C TYR A 48 -0.10 -13.82 -3.33
N SER A 49 0.11 -15.12 -3.13
CA SER A 49 -0.78 -16.19 -3.59
C SER A 49 -2.22 -15.99 -3.08
N GLN A 50 -2.37 -15.65 -1.80
CA GLN A 50 -3.67 -15.42 -1.16
C GLN A 50 -4.30 -14.11 -1.61
N ILE A 51 -3.52 -13.02 -1.66
CA ILE A 51 -4.04 -11.73 -2.15
C ILE A 51 -4.46 -11.87 -3.61
N SER A 52 -3.64 -12.47 -4.46
CA SER A 52 -3.95 -12.69 -5.88
C SER A 52 -5.19 -13.57 -6.05
N GLY A 53 -5.31 -14.66 -5.31
CA GLY A 53 -6.51 -15.51 -5.33
C GLY A 53 -7.77 -14.74 -4.93
N MET A 54 -7.72 -14.02 -3.82
CA MET A 54 -8.82 -13.16 -3.33
C MET A 54 -9.25 -12.11 -4.37
N LEU A 55 -8.30 -11.46 -5.04
CA LEU A 55 -8.60 -10.46 -6.07
C LEU A 55 -9.19 -11.10 -7.32
N HIS A 56 -8.72 -12.29 -7.70
CA HIS A 56 -9.27 -13.06 -8.81
C HIS A 56 -10.74 -13.44 -8.56
N GLU A 57 -11.04 -14.00 -7.38
CA GLU A 57 -12.40 -14.35 -6.96
C GLU A 57 -13.33 -13.13 -6.94
N ALA A 58 -12.81 -11.95 -6.58
CA ALA A 58 -13.56 -10.69 -6.59
C ALA A 58 -13.77 -10.06 -7.98
N GLY A 59 -13.27 -10.72 -9.05
CA GLY A 59 -13.37 -10.27 -10.44
C GLY A 59 -12.43 -9.12 -10.80
N ILE A 60 -11.36 -8.90 -10.03
CA ILE A 60 -10.38 -7.85 -10.30
C ILE A 60 -9.33 -8.38 -11.27
N LYS A 61 -9.24 -7.76 -12.46
CA LYS A 61 -8.16 -8.03 -13.43
C LYS A 61 -6.83 -7.54 -12.87
N GLN A 62 -5.83 -8.42 -12.86
CA GLN A 62 -4.54 -8.16 -12.23
C GLN A 62 -3.47 -7.65 -13.21
N ASP A 63 -3.80 -7.47 -14.50
CA ASP A 63 -2.89 -6.99 -15.55
C ASP A 63 -2.32 -5.58 -15.28
N ASN A 64 -2.97 -4.83 -14.41
CA ASN A 64 -2.57 -3.48 -13.99
C ASN A 64 -2.02 -3.44 -12.56
N ILE A 65 -1.82 -4.59 -11.92
CA ILE A 65 -1.35 -4.69 -10.53
C ILE A 65 0.04 -5.30 -10.50
N PHE A 66 0.97 -4.56 -9.92
CA PHE A 66 2.31 -5.02 -9.59
C PHE A 66 2.43 -5.19 -8.08
N PHE A 67 2.84 -6.36 -7.63
CA PHE A 67 2.91 -6.71 -6.23
C PHE A 67 4.34 -6.55 -5.68
N ILE A 68 4.41 -6.10 -4.44
CA ILE A 68 5.60 -6.16 -3.60
C ILE A 68 5.21 -7.02 -2.40
N ASP A 69 5.78 -8.20 -2.30
CA ASP A 69 5.43 -9.18 -1.28
C ASP A 69 6.51 -9.22 -0.19
N CYS A 70 6.13 -9.02 1.07
CA CYS A 70 7.01 -9.16 2.22
C CYS A 70 6.75 -10.42 3.06
N VAL A 71 5.83 -11.29 2.66
CA VAL A 71 5.23 -12.35 3.49
C VAL A 71 5.56 -13.74 2.96
N SER A 72 5.40 -13.99 1.67
CA SER A 72 5.54 -15.31 1.03
C SER A 72 6.85 -16.01 1.39
N ARG A 73 7.99 -15.29 1.37
CA ARG A 73 9.30 -15.86 1.76
C ARG A 73 9.33 -16.29 3.23
N SER A 74 8.82 -15.44 4.13
CA SER A 74 8.77 -15.73 5.55
C SER A 74 7.86 -16.92 5.89
N MET A 75 6.87 -17.21 5.04
CA MET A 75 5.99 -18.37 5.14
C MET A 75 6.53 -19.64 4.47
N GLY A 76 7.73 -19.58 3.89
CA GLY A 76 8.38 -20.74 3.26
C GLY A 76 7.75 -21.17 1.92
N GLU A 77 7.07 -20.26 1.22
CA GLU A 77 6.58 -20.54 -0.13
C GLU A 77 7.76 -20.84 -1.08
N LYS A 78 7.81 -22.09 -1.57
CA LYS A 78 8.96 -22.60 -2.34
C LYS A 78 8.96 -22.20 -3.82
N SER A 79 7.81 -21.79 -4.36
CA SER A 79 7.64 -21.46 -5.78
C SER A 79 7.26 -19.99 -5.96
N LEU A 80 8.25 -19.13 -5.83
CA LEU A 80 8.11 -17.68 -6.01
C LEU A 80 8.46 -17.31 -7.44
N ASN A 81 7.54 -17.58 -8.38
CA ASN A 81 7.69 -17.18 -9.77
C ASN A 81 6.42 -16.48 -10.25
N ALA A 82 6.43 -15.16 -10.23
CA ALA A 82 5.36 -14.33 -10.75
C ALA A 82 5.97 -13.12 -11.47
N GLN A 83 5.57 -12.89 -12.73
CA GLN A 83 6.12 -11.81 -13.55
C GLN A 83 5.77 -10.42 -13.02
N ASN A 84 4.67 -10.32 -12.27
CA ASN A 84 4.14 -9.08 -11.71
C ASN A 84 4.33 -8.99 -10.18
N CYS A 85 5.28 -9.72 -9.59
CA CYS A 85 5.57 -9.65 -8.16
C CYS A 85 7.07 -9.59 -7.89
N VAL A 86 7.48 -8.71 -6.97
CA VAL A 86 8.80 -8.75 -6.33
C VAL A 86 8.64 -9.27 -4.92
N PHE A 87 9.37 -10.34 -4.61
CA PHE A 87 9.38 -10.96 -3.29
C PHE A 87 10.57 -10.44 -2.48
N LEU A 88 10.28 -9.82 -1.34
CA LEU A 88 11.24 -9.35 -0.35
C LEU A 88 11.38 -10.39 0.76
N GLU A 89 12.51 -10.35 1.47
CA GLU A 89 12.82 -11.33 2.52
C GLU A 89 11.89 -11.26 3.72
N ASN A 90 11.59 -10.05 4.20
CA ASN A 90 10.78 -9.84 5.39
C ASN A 90 10.26 -8.39 5.48
N PRO A 91 9.20 -8.14 6.27
CA PRO A 91 8.61 -6.81 6.44
C PRO A 91 9.44 -5.84 7.33
N ARG A 92 10.55 -6.29 7.93
CA ARG A 92 11.42 -5.43 8.77
C ARG A 92 12.34 -4.55 7.94
N ASN A 93 12.65 -4.97 6.71
CA ASN A 93 13.58 -4.25 5.85
C ASN A 93 12.88 -3.09 5.10
N LEU A 94 12.60 -2.01 5.83
CA LEU A 94 11.94 -0.81 5.29
C LEU A 94 12.73 -0.17 4.14
N THR A 95 14.05 -0.31 4.13
CA THR A 95 14.90 0.15 3.02
C THR A 95 14.61 -0.63 1.73
N ALA A 96 14.54 -1.96 1.80
CA ALA A 96 14.20 -2.79 0.65
C ALA A 96 12.78 -2.51 0.15
N ILE A 97 11.82 -2.31 1.06
CA ILE A 97 10.45 -1.91 0.72
C ILE A 97 10.45 -0.57 -0.02
N SER A 98 11.15 0.44 0.51
CA SER A 98 11.26 1.76 -0.12
C SER A 98 11.88 1.68 -1.52
N ILE A 99 12.94 0.90 -1.70
CA ILE A 99 13.57 0.68 -3.00
C ILE A 99 12.58 0.03 -3.97
N ALA A 100 11.90 -1.05 -3.55
CA ALA A 100 10.93 -1.74 -4.38
C ALA A 100 9.78 -0.81 -4.82
N ILE A 101 9.22 -0.01 -3.90
CA ILE A 101 8.18 0.98 -4.23
C ILE A 101 8.69 1.96 -5.28
N ASN A 102 9.86 2.58 -5.05
CA ASN A 102 10.40 3.58 -5.97
C ASN A 102 10.70 3.00 -7.36
N GLU A 103 11.25 1.78 -7.43
CA GLU A 103 11.51 1.11 -8.70
C GLU A 103 10.22 0.73 -9.44
N SER A 104 9.19 0.28 -8.72
CA SER A 104 7.86 0.04 -9.31
C SER A 104 7.24 1.34 -9.84
N VAL A 105 7.35 2.45 -9.11
CA VAL A 105 6.87 3.76 -9.57
C VAL A 105 7.62 4.23 -10.82
N LYS A 106 8.93 4.00 -10.93
CA LYS A 106 9.69 4.38 -12.13
C LYS A 106 9.34 3.52 -13.35
N LYS A 107 9.12 2.21 -13.15
CA LYS A 107 8.90 1.25 -14.25
C LYS A 107 7.50 1.32 -14.84
N LEU A 108 6.49 1.63 -14.02
CA LEU A 108 5.10 1.63 -14.47
C LEU A 108 4.77 2.94 -15.20
N PRO A 109 4.08 2.92 -16.35
CA PRO A 109 3.63 4.13 -17.02
C PRO A 109 2.30 4.66 -16.46
N GLY A 110 1.96 5.91 -16.80
CA GLY A 110 0.66 6.51 -16.52
C GLY A 110 0.41 6.86 -15.04
N LYS A 111 -0.87 7.10 -14.70
CA LYS A 111 -1.33 7.36 -13.34
C LYS A 111 -1.18 6.11 -12.46
N LYS A 112 -0.80 6.30 -11.21
CA LYS A 112 -0.42 5.20 -10.31
C LYS A 112 -1.15 5.29 -8.98
N LEU A 113 -1.33 4.14 -8.36
CA LEU A 113 -1.82 3.99 -7.01
C LEU A 113 -0.88 3.09 -6.23
N LEU A 114 -0.32 3.57 -5.13
CA LEU A 114 0.31 2.71 -4.13
C LEU A 114 -0.76 2.26 -3.12
N VAL A 115 -0.84 0.96 -2.84
CA VAL A 115 -1.62 0.39 -1.74
C VAL A 115 -0.65 -0.28 -0.77
N MET A 116 -0.59 0.21 0.47
CA MET A 116 0.21 -0.38 1.54
C MET A 116 -0.70 -1.14 2.50
N ASP A 117 -0.67 -2.46 2.40
CA ASP A 117 -1.46 -3.39 3.19
C ASP A 117 -0.54 -4.28 4.04
N SER A 118 -0.29 -3.98 5.31
CA SER A 118 -0.86 -2.90 6.12
C SER A 118 0.21 -2.27 7.00
N LEU A 119 -0.02 -1.01 7.39
CA LEU A 119 0.79 -0.33 8.39
C LEU A 119 0.80 -1.07 9.73
N SER A 120 -0.35 -1.63 10.13
CA SER A 120 -0.47 -2.45 11.34
C SER A 120 0.54 -3.57 11.37
N THR A 121 0.66 -4.34 10.29
CA THR A 121 1.62 -5.43 10.25
C THR A 121 3.06 -4.93 10.24
N LEU A 122 3.36 -3.82 9.54
CA LEU A 122 4.70 -3.21 9.59
C LEU A 122 5.09 -2.76 11.01
N MET A 123 4.14 -2.23 11.79
CA MET A 123 4.37 -1.80 13.18
C MET A 123 4.67 -2.96 14.13
N LEU A 124 4.28 -4.20 13.81
CA LEU A 124 4.67 -5.38 14.60
C LEU A 124 6.17 -5.69 14.54
N TYR A 125 6.85 -5.20 13.50
CA TYR A 125 8.25 -5.54 13.23
C TYR A 125 9.22 -4.38 13.39
N ASN A 126 8.72 -3.17 13.56
CA ASN A 126 9.50 -1.94 13.55
C ASN A 126 9.02 -1.03 14.68
N ASP A 127 9.95 -0.35 15.35
CA ASP A 127 9.59 0.57 16.42
C ASP A 127 8.79 1.79 15.92
N HIS A 128 8.10 2.43 16.85
CA HIS A 128 7.20 3.54 16.58
C HIS A 128 7.87 4.73 15.86
N VAL A 129 9.10 5.07 16.25
CA VAL A 129 9.84 6.21 15.68
C VAL A 129 10.24 5.90 14.24
N THR A 130 10.76 4.70 14.01
CA THR A 130 11.14 4.22 12.68
C THR A 130 9.94 4.18 11.75
N MET A 131 8.79 3.67 12.22
CA MET A 131 7.57 3.63 11.41
C MET A 131 7.04 5.02 11.07
N GLY A 132 6.99 5.94 12.03
CA GLY A 132 6.57 7.33 11.76
C GLY A 132 7.45 8.00 10.70
N ARG A 133 8.78 7.82 10.78
CA ARG A 133 9.73 8.36 9.80
C ARG A 133 9.56 7.72 8.43
N PHE A 134 9.44 6.40 8.37
CA PHE A 134 9.26 5.66 7.12
C PHE A 134 7.96 6.06 6.42
N SER A 135 6.84 6.09 7.14
CA SER A 135 5.55 6.51 6.57
C SER A 135 5.60 7.95 6.09
N ASN A 136 6.18 8.88 6.85
CA ASN A 136 6.36 10.27 6.40
C ASN A 136 7.21 10.36 5.13
N PHE A 137 8.30 9.59 5.04
CA PHE A 137 9.14 9.53 3.85
C PHE A 137 8.35 9.02 2.63
N VAL A 138 7.64 7.90 2.76
CA VAL A 138 6.87 7.32 1.66
C VAL A 138 5.76 8.27 1.21
N ILE A 139 4.99 8.83 2.14
CA ILE A 139 3.91 9.78 1.86
C ILE A 139 4.43 10.98 1.05
N ASN A 140 5.48 11.65 1.53
CA ASN A 140 6.03 12.82 0.84
C ASN A 140 6.67 12.45 -0.50
N ARG A 141 7.27 11.26 -0.60
CA ARG A 141 7.84 10.76 -1.85
C ARG A 141 6.75 10.50 -2.89
N MET A 142 5.65 9.84 -2.51
CA MET A 142 4.53 9.58 -3.42
C MET A 142 3.85 10.88 -3.83
N ARG A 143 3.73 11.84 -2.91
CA ARG A 143 3.24 13.19 -3.21
C ARG A 143 4.09 13.89 -4.26
N ALA A 144 5.42 13.87 -4.11
CA ALA A 144 6.34 14.47 -5.08
C ALA A 144 6.38 13.77 -6.44
N LEU A 145 5.94 12.51 -6.51
CA LEU A 145 5.91 11.70 -7.74
C LEU A 145 4.53 11.63 -8.40
N ASP A 146 3.55 12.39 -7.90
CA ASP A 146 2.16 12.36 -8.37
C ASP A 146 1.55 10.94 -8.33
N VAL A 147 1.73 10.26 -7.20
CA VAL A 147 1.22 8.90 -6.96
C VAL A 147 0.17 8.94 -5.85
N ASP A 148 -1.07 8.58 -6.20
CA ASP A 148 -2.11 8.36 -5.21
C ASP A 148 -1.70 7.23 -4.26
N THR A 149 -2.05 7.35 -2.99
CA THR A 149 -1.62 6.38 -1.99
C THR A 149 -2.76 6.01 -1.07
N VAL A 150 -2.94 4.71 -0.86
CA VAL A 150 -3.81 4.14 0.17
C VAL A 150 -2.95 3.42 1.18
N LEU A 151 -3.04 3.87 2.42
CA LEU A 151 -2.47 3.20 3.58
C LEU A 151 -3.62 2.47 4.28
N SER A 152 -3.48 1.18 4.58
CA SER A 152 -4.42 0.48 5.45
C SER A 152 -3.80 0.21 6.82
N ALA A 153 -4.64 0.21 7.84
CA ALA A 153 -4.33 -0.22 9.19
C ALA A 153 -5.55 -0.92 9.78
N PHE A 154 -5.35 -1.80 10.76
CA PHE A 154 -6.44 -2.40 11.51
C PHE A 154 -7.00 -1.41 12.54
N GLU A 155 -8.32 -1.43 12.74
CA GLU A 155 -8.98 -0.55 13.72
C GLU A 155 -8.47 -0.76 15.16
N ALA A 156 -8.07 -1.99 15.49
CA ALA A 156 -7.47 -2.31 16.79
C ALA A 156 -6.23 -1.45 17.09
N ASP A 157 -5.49 -1.04 16.06
CA ASP A 157 -4.28 -0.24 16.20
C ASP A 157 -4.55 1.27 16.10
N ALA A 158 -5.78 1.70 15.75
CA ALA A 158 -6.08 3.09 15.40
C ALA A 158 -5.72 4.12 16.48
N ASN A 159 -5.62 3.69 17.75
CA ASN A 159 -5.26 4.54 18.88
C ASN A 159 -3.74 4.65 19.12
N SER A 160 -2.91 3.95 18.34
CA SER A 160 -1.46 4.05 18.45
C SER A 160 -0.97 5.46 18.11
N ASP A 161 0.03 5.94 18.85
CA ASP A 161 0.58 7.29 18.62
C ASP A 161 1.18 7.42 17.22
N VAL A 162 1.72 6.32 16.69
CA VAL A 162 2.24 6.24 15.32
C VAL A 162 1.14 6.47 14.30
N LEU A 163 -0.01 5.79 14.43
CA LEU A 163 -1.11 5.99 13.48
C LEU A 163 -1.75 7.37 13.60
N LYS A 164 -1.82 7.94 14.80
CA LYS A 164 -2.24 9.35 14.98
C LYS A 164 -1.29 10.32 14.28
N GLN A 165 0.02 10.08 14.39
CA GLN A 165 1.02 10.87 13.69
C GLN A 165 0.88 10.72 12.16
N ILE A 166 0.75 9.50 11.66
CA ILE A 166 0.55 9.21 10.23
C ILE A 166 -0.75 9.84 9.71
N ALA A 167 -1.82 9.81 10.51
CA ALA A 167 -3.09 10.47 10.19
C ALA A 167 -2.94 11.98 9.97
N GLY A 168 -1.96 12.63 10.62
CA GLY A 168 -1.62 14.03 10.39
C GLY A 168 -0.83 14.32 9.10
N PHE A 169 -0.32 13.28 8.42
CA PHE A 169 0.47 13.41 7.17
C PHE A 169 -0.35 13.15 5.90
N VAL A 170 -1.47 12.44 6.03
CA VAL A 170 -2.35 12.08 4.92
C VAL A 170 -3.40 13.16 4.67
N ASP A 171 -4.02 13.14 3.48
CA ASP A 171 -5.02 14.14 3.10
C ASP A 171 -6.43 13.75 3.59
N GLU A 172 -6.68 12.45 3.82
CA GLU A 172 -7.96 11.96 4.30
C GLU A 172 -7.79 10.73 5.21
N VAL A 173 -8.56 10.66 6.30
CA VAL A 173 -8.66 9.48 7.17
C VAL A 173 -10.07 8.91 7.04
N LYS A 174 -10.18 7.61 6.75
CA LYS A 174 -11.45 6.90 6.61
C LYS A 174 -11.53 5.74 7.59
N LYS A 175 -12.58 5.74 8.40
CA LYS A 175 -12.94 4.62 9.29
C LYS A 175 -13.94 3.73 8.58
N LYS A 176 -13.68 2.43 8.45
CA LYS A 176 -14.49 1.56 7.61
C LYS A 176 -14.53 0.10 8.03
#